data_AF-A0A7T3T1X7-F1
#
_entry.id   AF-A0A7T3T1X7-F1
#
_cell.length_a   1.000
_cell.length_b   1.000
_cell.length_c   1.000
_cell.angle_alpha   90.00
_cell.angle_beta   90.00
_cell.angle_gamma   90.00
#
_symmetry.space_group_name_H-M   'P 1'
#
loop_
_entity.id
_entity.type
_entity.pdbx_description
1 polymer ?
#
loop_
_entity_poly.entity_id
_entity_poly.type
_entity_poly.pdbx_seq_one_letter_code
_entity_poly.pdbx_strand_id
1 'polypeptide(L)'
;MKRQDLLEQLKRMLDATYFHYEWQLTWEEDWPYIELKFQLVLPNQQIQPITVLFYDLERVKIVAGDYLYAAAVDHHEGIAVGEVNAVILFLRQLLAGARVKFLESVSSEFHLEWDELAFKQFRQSLIASHRYNEQRLLFPEVE
;
A
#
# COMPACT_ATOMS: atom_id res chain seq x y z
N MET A 1 -18.43 -16.77 11.32
CA MET A 1 -18.05 -15.42 10.85
C MET A 1 -17.35 -15.63 9.52
N LYS A 2 -17.83 -15.06 8.40
CA LYS A 2 -17.09 -15.14 7.13
C LYS A 2 -15.72 -14.47 7.33
N ARG A 3 -14.64 -15.13 6.95
CA ARG A 3 -13.30 -14.52 6.90
C ARG A 3 -13.40 -13.31 5.96
N GLN A 4 -12.80 -12.18 6.33
CA GLN A 4 -12.82 -10.98 5.49
C GLN A 4 -11.73 -11.10 4.42
N ASP A 5 -12.08 -10.78 3.18
CA ASP A 5 -11.15 -10.73 2.07
C ASP A 5 -10.27 -9.48 2.11
N LEU A 6 -9.00 -9.65 1.74
CA LEU A 6 -8.03 -8.58 1.65
C LEU A 6 -8.51 -7.44 0.73
N LEU A 7 -9.11 -7.77 -0.42
CA LEU A 7 -9.59 -6.77 -1.39
C LEU A 7 -10.71 -5.91 -0.80
N GLU A 8 -11.69 -6.51 -0.13
CA GLU A 8 -12.76 -5.76 0.53
C GLU A 8 -12.22 -4.87 1.64
N GLN A 9 -11.30 -5.38 2.44
CA GLN A 9 -10.71 -4.62 3.54
C GLN A 9 -9.89 -3.43 3.02
N LEU A 10 -9.08 -3.64 1.97
CA LEU A 10 -8.35 -2.56 1.29
C LEU A 10 -9.31 -1.48 0.80
N LYS A 11 -10.39 -1.86 0.11
CA LYS A 11 -11.41 -0.92 -0.39
C LYS A 11 -12.03 -0.10 0.75
N ARG A 12 -12.49 -0.76 1.81
CA ARG A 12 -13.06 -0.08 2.99
C ARG A 12 -12.08 0.89 3.62
N MET A 13 -10.81 0.50 3.70
CA MET A 13 -9.78 1.36 4.26
C MET A 13 -9.47 2.55 3.36
N LEU A 14 -9.42 2.37 2.04
CA LEU A 14 -9.22 3.47 1.09
C LEU A 14 -10.39 4.46 1.15
N ASP A 15 -11.63 3.97 1.23
CA ASP A 15 -12.81 4.83 1.38
C ASP A 15 -12.81 5.61 2.71
N ALA A 16 -12.37 4.97 3.80
CA ALA A 16 -12.27 5.60 5.12
C ALA A 16 -11.04 6.51 5.26
N THR A 17 -9.98 6.24 4.49
CA THR A 17 -8.73 6.97 4.52
C THR A 17 -8.81 8.09 3.50
N TYR A 18 -9.03 9.31 3.95
CA TYR A 18 -9.05 10.45 3.04
C TYR A 18 -7.66 10.66 2.39
N PHE A 19 -7.55 10.28 1.10
CA PHE A 19 -6.41 10.60 0.24
C PHE A 19 -6.73 11.83 -0.59
N HIS A 20 -5.76 12.73 -0.74
CA HIS A 20 -5.89 13.95 -1.56
C HIS A 20 -5.68 13.70 -3.06
N TYR A 21 -5.49 12.45 -3.46
CA TYR A 21 -5.12 12.05 -4.81
C TYR A 21 -6.12 11.03 -5.32
N GLU A 22 -6.31 10.99 -6.65
CA GLU A 22 -7.06 9.93 -7.29
C GLU A 22 -6.36 8.59 -7.07
N TRP A 23 -7.15 7.57 -6.79
CA TRP A 23 -6.67 6.21 -6.55
C TRP A 23 -7.52 5.19 -7.27
N GLN A 24 -6.91 4.05 -7.57
CA GLN A 24 -7.56 2.91 -8.17
C GLN A 24 -7.06 1.64 -7.48
N LEU A 25 -7.99 0.77 -7.09
CA LEU A 25 -7.70 -0.56 -6.57
C LEU A 25 -8.15 -1.59 -7.60
N THR A 26 -7.22 -2.40 -8.10
CA THR A 26 -7.47 -3.40 -9.15
C THR A 26 -7.00 -4.77 -8.70
N TRP A 27 -7.81 -5.76 -9.02
CA TRP A 27 -7.47 -7.17 -8.91
C TRP A 27 -8.15 -7.89 -10.06
N GLU A 28 -7.40 -8.74 -10.75
CA GLU A 28 -7.91 -9.65 -11.79
C GLU A 28 -7.74 -11.08 -11.27
N GLU A 29 -8.69 -11.96 -11.58
CA GLU A 29 -8.74 -13.33 -11.05
C GLU A 29 -7.49 -14.16 -11.39
N ASP A 30 -6.96 -13.96 -12.60
CA ASP A 30 -5.74 -14.61 -13.07
C ASP A 30 -4.46 -14.00 -12.45
N TRP A 31 -4.59 -12.84 -11.77
CA TRP A 31 -3.45 -12.11 -11.25
C TRP A 31 -3.17 -12.49 -9.79
N PRO A 32 -1.95 -12.97 -9.50
CA PRO A 32 -1.55 -13.31 -8.14
C PRO A 32 -1.18 -12.07 -7.30
N TYR A 33 -1.73 -10.89 -7.62
CA TYR A 33 -1.52 -9.65 -6.88
C TYR A 33 -2.71 -8.70 -6.98
N ILE A 34 -2.94 -7.94 -5.92
CA ILE A 34 -3.82 -6.77 -5.88
C ILE A 34 -2.94 -5.54 -6.07
N GLU A 35 -3.37 -4.64 -6.93
CA GLU A 35 -2.65 -3.44 -7.29
C GLU A 35 -3.41 -2.19 -6.84
N LEU A 36 -2.71 -1.32 -6.11
CA LEU A 36 -3.21 -0.03 -5.65
C LEU A 36 -2.40 1.07 -6.34
N LYS A 37 -3.06 1.85 -7.20
CA LYS A 37 -2.45 2.96 -7.92
C LYS A 37 -2.93 4.30 -7.38
N PHE A 38 -2.02 5.28 -7.35
CA PHE A 38 -2.32 6.68 -7.14
C PHE A 38 -1.75 7.52 -8.28
N GLN A 39 -2.41 8.64 -8.57
CA GLN A 39 -1.88 9.67 -9.45
C GLN A 39 -1.41 10.86 -8.61
N LEU A 40 -0.10 10.96 -8.40
CA LEU A 40 0.51 12.08 -7.70
C LEU A 40 0.65 13.26 -8.67
N VAL A 41 -0.16 14.30 -8.47
CA VAL A 41 -0.05 15.56 -9.23
C VAL A 41 0.92 16.49 -8.51
N LEU A 42 2.07 16.72 -9.14
CA LEU A 42 3.13 17.57 -8.61
C LEU A 42 2.84 19.06 -8.88
N PRO A 43 3.44 19.99 -8.11
CA PRO A 43 3.26 21.44 -8.31
C PRO A 43 3.58 21.96 -9.72
N ASN A 44 4.48 21.29 -10.45
CA ASN A 44 4.82 21.58 -11.84
C ASN A 44 3.82 20.98 -12.85
N GLN A 45 2.68 20.44 -12.39
CA GLN A 45 1.64 19.76 -13.18
C GLN A 45 2.07 18.40 -13.77
N GLN A 46 3.26 17.91 -13.43
CA GLN A 46 3.65 16.55 -13.78
C GLN A 46 2.83 15.54 -12.97
N ILE A 47 2.37 14.48 -13.64
CA ILE A 47 1.67 13.36 -13.01
C ILE A 47 2.67 12.23 -12.85
N GLN A 48 2.82 11.75 -11.62
CA GLN A 48 3.65 10.60 -11.30
C GLN A 48 2.77 9.44 -10.81
N PRO A 49 2.74 8.29 -11.51
CA PRO A 49 2.03 7.12 -11.03
C PRO A 49 2.77 6.52 -9.83
N ILE A 50 2.01 6.16 -8.80
CA ILE A 50 2.52 5.46 -7.61
C ILE A 50 1.77 4.15 -7.49
N THR A 51 2.50 3.03 -7.48
CA THR A 51 1.92 1.69 -7.40
C THR A 51 2.34 1.00 -6.11
N VAL A 52 1.38 0.41 -5.40
CA VAL A 52 1.62 -0.47 -4.26
C VAL A 52 0.98 -1.83 -4.55
N LEU A 53 1.72 -2.89 -4.31
CA LEU A 53 1.28 -4.26 -4.59
C LEU A 53 1.03 -5.01 -3.29
N PHE A 54 -0.02 -5.83 -3.27
CA PHE A 54 -0.20 -6.92 -2.30
C PHE A 54 -0.20 -8.21 -3.10
N TYR A 55 0.86 -9.01 -2.98
CA TYR A 55 1.09 -10.16 -3.87
C TYR A 55 1.10 -11.47 -3.11
N ASP A 56 0.66 -12.53 -3.77
CA ASP A 56 0.78 -13.90 -3.28
C ASP A 56 2.25 -14.35 -3.30
N LEU A 57 2.80 -14.60 -2.12
CA LEU A 57 4.21 -14.93 -1.92
C LEU A 57 4.63 -16.23 -2.63
N GLU A 58 3.72 -17.19 -2.79
CA GLU A 58 4.03 -18.50 -3.38
C GLU A 58 3.92 -18.47 -4.90
N ARG A 59 3.07 -17.59 -5.43
CA ARG A 59 2.75 -17.52 -6.86
C ARG A 59 3.53 -16.43 -7.60
N VAL A 60 4.08 -15.44 -6.90
CA VAL A 60 4.80 -14.31 -7.50
C VAL A 60 6.22 -14.19 -7.01
N LYS A 61 7.16 -14.15 -7.95
CA LYS A 61 8.49 -13.61 -7.70
C LYS A 61 8.52 -12.15 -8.12
N ILE A 62 8.42 -11.26 -7.14
CA ILE A 62 8.53 -9.82 -7.38
C ILE A 62 9.96 -9.50 -7.83
N VAL A 63 10.08 -8.86 -8.99
CA VAL A 63 11.32 -8.27 -9.50
C VAL A 63 11.22 -6.77 -9.31
N ALA A 64 12.29 -6.12 -8.88
CA ALA A 64 12.33 -4.67 -8.76
C ALA A 64 11.86 -4.01 -10.07
N GLY A 65 10.94 -3.05 -9.98
CA GLY A 65 10.26 -2.44 -11.12
C GLY A 65 9.45 -1.21 -10.72
N ASP A 66 8.42 -0.88 -11.49
CA ASP A 66 7.62 0.35 -11.39
C ASP A 66 6.58 0.32 -10.24
N TYR A 67 7.00 -0.06 -9.04
CA TYR A 67 6.19 0.02 -7.82
C TYR A 67 6.96 0.69 -6.68
N LEU A 68 6.24 1.41 -5.85
CA LEU A 68 6.76 2.07 -4.65
C LEU A 68 6.98 1.07 -3.52
N TYR A 69 6.07 0.13 -3.35
CA TYR A 69 6.13 -0.89 -2.30
C TYR A 69 5.38 -2.17 -2.69
N ALA A 70 5.83 -3.32 -2.20
CA ALA A 70 5.17 -4.60 -2.41
C ALA A 70 5.09 -5.38 -1.10
N ALA A 71 3.86 -5.60 -0.61
CA ALA A 71 3.56 -6.39 0.56
C ALA A 71 3.31 -7.85 0.16
N ALA A 72 4.08 -8.77 0.75
CA ALA A 72 3.85 -10.20 0.59
C ALA A 72 2.62 -10.64 1.39
N VAL A 73 1.79 -11.48 0.78
CA VAL A 73 0.63 -12.12 1.38
C VAL A 73 0.84 -13.62 1.30
N ASP A 74 0.80 -14.28 2.45
CA ASP A 74 0.83 -15.74 2.51
C ASP A 74 -0.50 -16.29 1.98
N HIS A 75 -0.46 -17.25 1.05
CA HIS A 75 -1.67 -17.79 0.42
C HIS A 75 -2.60 -18.47 1.44
N HIS A 76 -2.04 -19.12 2.45
CA HIS A 76 -2.77 -19.93 3.42
C HIS A 76 -3.10 -19.17 4.71
N GLU A 77 -2.13 -18.42 5.23
CA GLU A 77 -2.27 -17.67 6.47
C GLU A 77 -2.82 -16.26 6.24
N GLY A 78 -2.63 -15.72 5.04
CA GLY A 78 -2.99 -14.35 4.72
C GLY A 78 -2.10 -13.30 5.38
N ILE A 79 -2.53 -12.05 5.30
CA ILE A 79 -1.85 -10.90 5.89
C ILE A 79 -2.62 -10.38 7.11
N ALA A 80 -1.92 -9.91 8.14
CA ALA A 80 -2.56 -9.31 9.30
C ALA A 80 -3.24 -7.98 8.90
N VAL A 81 -4.46 -7.73 9.41
CA VAL A 81 -5.17 -6.45 9.26
C VAL A 81 -4.27 -5.28 9.69
N GLY A 82 -3.50 -5.47 10.77
CA GLY A 82 -2.53 -4.50 11.26
C GLY A 82 -1.44 -4.15 10.26
N GLU A 83 -0.98 -5.11 9.44
CA GLU A 83 0.02 -4.86 8.40
C GLU A 83 -0.57 -4.04 7.27
N VAL A 84 -1.78 -4.41 6.80
CA VAL A 84 -2.51 -3.64 5.79
C VAL A 84 -2.75 -2.20 6.27
N ASN A 85 -3.17 -2.04 7.53
CA ASN A 85 -3.32 -0.75 8.19
C ASN A 85 -2.01 0.04 8.20
N ALA A 86 -0.90 -0.60 8.54
CA ALA A 86 0.40 0.05 8.55
C ALA A 86 0.76 0.59 7.16
N VAL A 87 0.61 -0.25 6.12
CA VAL A 87 0.92 0.12 4.73
C VAL A 87 0.09 1.32 4.28
N ILE A 88 -1.24 1.26 4.43
CA ILE A 88 -2.15 2.32 3.95
C ILE A 88 -1.93 3.64 4.71
N LEU A 89 -1.74 3.60 6.03
CA LEU A 89 -1.52 4.81 6.82
C LEU A 89 -0.15 5.45 6.54
N PHE A 90 0.89 4.63 6.37
CA PHE A 90 2.21 5.12 6.02
C PHE A 90 2.22 5.71 4.61
N LEU A 91 1.56 5.05 3.65
CA LEU A 91 1.38 5.56 2.30
C LEU A 91 0.64 6.91 2.30
N ARG A 92 -0.42 7.06 3.10
CA ARG A 92 -1.11 8.35 3.27
C ARG A 92 -0.15 9.43 3.75
N GLN A 93 0.64 9.16 4.78
CA GLN A 93 1.62 10.12 5.31
C GLN A 93 2.64 10.52 4.24
N LEU A 94 3.13 9.53 3.49
CA LEU A 94 4.11 9.72 2.43
C LEU A 94 3.55 10.59 1.30
N LEU A 95 2.33 10.29 0.81
CA LEU A 95 1.67 11.05 -0.25
C LEU A 95 1.28 12.46 0.20
N ALA A 96 0.84 12.64 1.45
CA ALA A 96 0.55 13.96 1.99
C ALA A 96 1.82 14.84 2.07
N GLY A 97 2.97 14.23 2.38
CA GLY A 97 4.27 14.92 2.42
C GLY A 97 4.91 15.13 1.04
N ALA A 98 4.43 14.48 -0.02
CA ALA A 98 5.08 14.47 -1.33
C ALA A 98 5.22 15.89 -1.93
N ARG A 99 4.20 16.75 -1.77
CA ARG A 99 4.26 18.14 -2.24
C ARG A 99 5.38 18.94 -1.57
N VAL A 100 5.56 18.78 -0.26
CA VAL A 100 6.62 19.48 0.48
C VAL A 100 7.98 18.98 0.04
N LYS A 101 8.15 17.65 -0.04
CA LYS A 101 9.39 17.02 -0.53
C LYS A 101 9.75 17.46 -1.94
N PHE A 102 8.75 17.62 -2.83
CA PHE A 102 8.97 18.14 -4.17
C PHE A 102 9.52 19.56 -4.15
N LEU A 103 8.92 20.45 -3.36
CA LEU A 103 9.35 21.85 -3.26
C LEU A 103 10.75 22.01 -2.65
N GLU A 104 11.14 21.09 -1.76
CA GLU A 104 12.47 21.03 -1.17
C GLU A 104 13.50 20.37 -2.09
N SER A 105 13.06 19.64 -3.11
CA SER A 105 13.96 18.97 -4.04
C SER A 105 14.67 20.00 -4.93
N VAL A 106 15.99 19.93 -4.95
CA VAL A 106 16.85 20.78 -5.80
C VAL A 106 17.00 20.21 -7.22
N SER A 107 16.48 18.99 -7.43
CA SER A 107 16.57 18.22 -8.67
C SER A 107 15.38 18.54 -9.59
N SER A 108 15.61 18.46 -10.90
CA SER A 108 14.53 18.44 -11.89
C SER A 108 13.73 17.13 -11.89
N GLU A 109 14.30 16.06 -11.32
CA GLU A 109 13.69 14.75 -11.21
C GLU A 109 13.30 14.47 -9.76
N PHE A 110 12.00 14.35 -9.51
CA PHE A 110 11.43 14.00 -8.21
C PHE A 110 10.91 12.57 -8.24
N HIS A 111 11.34 11.77 -7.26
CA HIS A 111 10.82 10.43 -7.05
C HIS A 111 10.41 10.26 -5.59
N LEU A 112 9.25 9.65 -5.39
CA LEU A 112 8.79 9.26 -4.08
C LEU A 112 9.41 7.90 -3.75
N GLU A 113 10.05 7.79 -2.59
CA GLU A 113 10.69 6.56 -2.13
C GLU A 113 10.00 6.04 -0.88
N TRP A 114 9.93 4.71 -0.78
CA TRP A 114 9.47 4.02 0.41
C TRP A 114 10.65 3.75 1.35
N ASP A 115 10.69 4.47 2.46
CA ASP A 115 11.71 4.25 3.49
C ASP A 115 11.32 3.04 4.36
N GLU A 116 11.97 1.89 4.09
CA GLU A 116 11.77 0.64 4.83
C GLU A 116 12.04 0.76 6.33
N LEU A 117 13.02 1.58 6.73
CA LEU A 117 13.35 1.74 8.14
C LEU A 117 12.26 2.56 8.84
N ALA A 118 11.83 3.67 8.24
CA ALA A 118 10.74 4.48 8.75
C ALA A 118 9.42 3.69 8.81
N PHE A 119 9.13 2.88 7.79
CA PHE A 119 7.96 2.00 7.78
C PHE A 119 8.02 0.97 8.93
N LYS A 120 9.15 0.30 9.11
CA LYS A 120 9.34 -0.66 10.23
C LYS A 120 9.12 0.00 11.59
N GLN A 121 9.67 1.20 11.79
CA GLN A 121 9.48 1.97 13.03
C GLN A 121 8.00 2.35 13.22
N PHE A 122 7.34 2.81 12.17
CA PHE A 122 5.92 3.12 12.19
C PHE A 122 5.07 1.90 12.58
N ARG A 123 5.31 0.75 11.95
CA ARG A 123 4.65 -0.52 12.28
C ARG A 123 4.87 -0.91 13.75
N GLN A 124 6.11 -0.85 14.24
CA GLN A 124 6.41 -1.15 15.64
C GLN A 124 5.65 -0.24 16.61
N SER A 125 5.46 1.04 16.24
CA SER A 125 4.65 1.96 17.04
C SER A 125 3.19 1.54 17.14
N LEU A 126 2.60 0.97 16.07
CA LEU A 126 1.23 0.45 16.08
C LEU A 126 1.12 -0.77 17.00
N ILE A 127 2.12 -1.66 16.98
CA ILE A 127 2.19 -2.84 17.85
C ILE A 127 2.30 -2.40 19.31
N ALA A 128 3.27 -1.55 19.63
CA ALA A 128 3.51 -1.06 20.99
C ALA A 128 2.33 -0.27 21.58
N SER A 129 1.50 0.34 20.72
CA SER A 129 0.29 1.06 21.14
C SER A 129 -1.00 0.22 21.11
N HIS A 130 -0.90 -1.10 20.94
CA HIS A 130 -2.04 -2.02 20.83
C HIS A 130 -3.05 -1.66 19.73
N ARG A 131 -2.60 -0.97 18.68
CA ARG A 131 -3.41 -0.62 17.50
C ARG A 131 -3.17 -1.55 16.31
N TYR A 132 -2.29 -2.52 16.48
CA TYR A 132 -2.02 -3.55 15.48
C TYR A 132 -2.99 -4.72 15.64
N ASN A 133 -3.78 -4.99 14.61
CA ASN A 133 -4.76 -6.08 14.61
C ASN A 133 -4.15 -7.33 13.96
N GLU A 134 -4.02 -8.41 14.74
CA GLU A 134 -3.44 -9.68 14.28
C GLU A 134 -4.41 -10.58 13.50
N GLN A 135 -5.69 -10.21 13.42
CA GLN A 135 -6.66 -10.92 12.58
C GLN A 135 -6.16 -10.98 11.14
N ARG A 136 -6.29 -12.15 10.52
CA ARG A 136 -5.80 -12.41 9.16
C ARG A 136 -6.86 -12.18 8.10
N LEU A 137 -6.42 -11.58 7.00
CA LEU A 137 -7.15 -11.38 5.76
C LEU A 137 -6.55 -12.32 4.72
N LEU A 138 -7.38 -13.14 4.09
CA LEU A 138 -6.94 -14.01 3.01
C LEU A 138 -6.89 -13.25 1.70
N PHE A 139 -6.11 -13.79 0.77
CA PHE A 139 -6.18 -13.39 -0.62
C PHE A 139 -7.57 -13.75 -1.19
N PRO A 140 -8.15 -12.94 -2.10
CA PRO A 140 -9.44 -13.26 -2.70
C PRO A 140 -9.42 -14.62 -3.42
N GLU A 141 -10.46 -15.42 -3.20
CA GLU A 141 -10.72 -16.67 -3.93
C GLU A 141 -11.71 -16.41 -5.08
N VAL A 142 -11.51 -17.10 -6.21
CA VAL A 142 -12.48 -17.13 -7.31
C VAL A 142 -13.49 -18.24 -7.00
N GLU A 143 -14.79 -17.89 -6.92
CA GLU A 143 -15.88 -18.88 -6.73
C GLU A 143 -16.14 -19.73 -7.99
#